data_AF-A0A3B4Z8C7-F1
#
_entry.id   AF-A0A3B4Z8C7-F1
#
_cell.length_a   1.000
_cell.length_b   1.000
_cell.length_c   1.000
_cell.angle_alpha   90.00
_cell.angle_beta   90.00
_cell.angle_gamma   90.00
#
_symmetry.space_group_name_H-M   'P 1'
#
loop_
_entity.id
_entity.type
_entity.pdbx_description
1 polymer ?
#
loop_
_entity_poly.entity_id
_entity_poly.type
_entity_poly.pdbx_seq_one_letter_code
_entity_poly.pdbx_strand_id
1 'polypeptide(L)'
;MAGKGKTVVRTTGDKFSRGKSARCGLVFSVGKFFRWMVDSRVALRIHEHAAIYLTACMESLFREVFSRVLRSALVERDNGIPKFTLESLEQAISNDSEIWGLLQPYQHLICGKNSSGKKRVCQSKF
;
A
#
# COMPACT_ATOMS: atom_id res chain seq x y z
N MET A 1 15.97 -35.17 -26.55
CA MET A 1 15.87 -35.42 -25.09
C MET A 1 15.74 -34.05 -24.42
N ALA A 2 14.52 -33.65 -24.02
CA ALA A 2 14.04 -33.61 -22.63
C ALA A 2 14.68 -32.46 -21.81
N GLY A 3 13.98 -31.55 -21.13
CA GLY A 3 12.56 -31.39 -20.82
C GLY A 3 12.25 -29.90 -20.52
N LYS A 4 11.05 -29.40 -20.83
CA LYS A 4 9.92 -29.17 -19.91
C LYS A 4 10.24 -28.28 -18.70
N GLY A 5 9.67 -27.08 -18.72
CA GLY A 5 9.54 -26.19 -17.56
C GLY A 5 8.40 -25.18 -17.76
N LYS A 6 7.16 -25.68 -17.91
CA LYS A 6 5.96 -24.84 -17.84
C LYS A 6 5.79 -24.40 -16.38
N THR A 7 6.11 -23.15 -16.06
CA THR A 7 5.61 -22.55 -14.81
C THR A 7 4.16 -22.14 -15.03
N VAL A 8 3.26 -23.10 -14.86
CA VAL A 8 1.84 -22.85 -14.63
C VAL A 8 1.71 -22.28 -13.22
N VAL A 9 1.52 -20.98 -13.11
CA VAL A 9 0.74 -20.42 -12.00
C VAL A 9 -0.66 -20.20 -12.54
N ARG A 10 -1.57 -21.13 -12.22
CA ARG A 10 -3.00 -20.95 -12.39
C ARG A 10 -3.57 -20.46 -11.06
N THR A 11 -3.87 -19.17 -10.96
CA THR A 11 -4.88 -18.70 -10.02
C THR A 11 -6.19 -18.53 -10.78
N THR A 12 -7.06 -19.49 -10.52
CA THR A 12 -8.44 -19.56 -10.97
C THR A 12 -9.21 -18.37 -10.39
N GLY A 13 -9.77 -17.51 -11.24
CA GLY A 13 -10.69 -16.44 -10.82
C GLY A 13 -10.57 -15.20 -11.71
N ASP A 14 -11.69 -14.79 -12.29
CA ASP A 14 -11.89 -13.51 -12.98
C ASP A 14 -11.29 -13.37 -14.38
N LYS A 15 -11.95 -13.98 -15.37
CA LYS A 15 -11.81 -13.62 -16.79
C LYS A 15 -12.27 -12.17 -17.10
N PHE A 16 -12.78 -11.44 -16.10
CA PHE A 16 -13.04 -9.99 -16.13
C PHE A 16 -11.87 -9.14 -15.61
N SER A 17 -10.84 -9.76 -15.01
CA SER A 17 -9.62 -9.11 -14.51
C SER A 17 -8.55 -8.90 -15.58
N ARG A 18 -8.91 -9.04 -16.86
CA ARG A 18 -8.03 -8.76 -17.99
C ARG A 18 -7.97 -7.28 -18.42
N GLY A 19 -8.28 -6.23 -17.67
CA GLY A 19 -8.59 -6.01 -16.25
C GLY A 19 -8.54 -4.51 -16.06
N LYS A 20 -9.50 -3.90 -15.39
CA LYS A 20 -9.58 -2.43 -15.30
C LYS A 20 -8.23 -1.77 -14.92
N SER A 21 -7.41 -2.43 -14.09
CA SER A 21 -6.01 -2.04 -13.80
C SER A 21 -5.08 -2.02 -15.02
N ALA A 22 -5.02 -3.09 -15.80
CA ALA A 22 -4.13 -3.19 -16.96
C ALA A 22 -4.46 -2.14 -18.04
N ARG A 23 -5.76 -1.80 -18.20
CA ARG A 23 -6.21 -0.75 -19.14
C ARG A 23 -5.81 0.66 -18.69
N CYS A 24 -5.64 0.86 -17.39
CA CYS A 24 -5.26 2.13 -16.80
C CYS A 24 -3.76 2.19 -16.43
N GLY A 25 -2.98 1.15 -16.73
CA GLY A 25 -1.56 1.08 -16.41
C GLY A 25 -1.26 1.00 -14.90
N LEU A 26 -2.21 0.53 -14.09
CA LEU A 26 -2.07 0.43 -12.63
C LEU A 26 -1.52 -0.93 -12.23
N VAL A 27 -0.58 -0.94 -11.28
CA VAL A 27 -0.07 -2.15 -10.63
C VAL A 27 -1.11 -2.72 -9.65
N PHE A 28 -1.84 -1.83 -8.97
CA PHE A 28 -2.86 -2.18 -7.99
C PHE A 28 -4.15 -2.66 -8.67
N SER A 29 -4.83 -3.61 -8.03
CA SER A 29 -6.05 -4.24 -8.57
C SER A 29 -7.30 -3.38 -8.33
N VAL A 30 -7.80 -2.71 -9.36
CA VAL A 30 -9.02 -1.89 -9.32
C VAL A 30 -10.23 -2.71 -8.87
N GLY A 31 -10.30 -3.99 -9.25
CA GLY A 31 -11.40 -4.88 -8.84
C GLY A 31 -11.43 -5.13 -7.33
N LYS A 32 -10.26 -5.25 -6.70
CA LYS A 32 -10.15 -5.40 -5.23
C LYS A 32 -10.60 -4.14 -4.52
N PHE A 33 -10.19 -2.96 -4.99
CA PHE A 33 -10.65 -1.67 -4.46
C PHE A 33 -12.15 -1.49 -4.66
N PHE A 34 -12.69 -1.82 -5.83
CA PHE A 34 -14.13 -1.76 -6.08
C PHE A 34 -14.91 -2.66 -5.13
N ARG A 35 -14.49 -3.93 -4.98
CA ARG A 35 -15.13 -4.85 -4.04
C ARG A 35 -15.07 -4.34 -2.60
N TRP A 36 -13.89 -3.89 -2.16
CA TRP A 36 -13.70 -3.32 -0.83
C TRP A 36 -14.64 -2.13 -0.57
N MET A 37 -14.80 -1.23 -1.54
CA MET A 37 -15.70 -0.08 -1.41
C MET A 37 -17.16 -0.51 -1.23
N VAL A 38 -17.61 -1.54 -1.97
CA VAL A 38 -18.97 -2.08 -1.85
C VAL A 38 -19.17 -2.74 -0.48
N ASP A 39 -18.23 -3.61 -0.10
CA ASP A 39 -18.31 -4.37 1.15
C ASP A 39 -18.24 -3.45 2.38
N SER A 40 -17.44 -2.39 2.31
CA SER A 40 -17.27 -1.39 3.37
C SER A 40 -18.36 -0.30 3.35
N ARG A 41 -19.28 -0.35 2.39
CA ARG A 41 -20.39 0.61 2.21
C ARG A 41 -19.95 2.08 2.23
N VAL A 42 -18.85 2.39 1.53
CA VAL A 42 -18.32 3.78 1.46
C VAL A 42 -19.30 4.76 0.83
N ALA A 43 -20.24 4.28 0.01
CA ALA A 43 -21.33 5.05 -0.59
C ALA A 43 -22.51 4.13 -0.94
N LEU A 44 -23.71 4.70 -1.11
CA LEU A 44 -24.91 3.98 -1.54
C LEU A 44 -24.78 3.35 -2.94
N ARG A 45 -24.09 4.05 -3.86
CA ARG A 45 -23.78 3.58 -5.21
C ARG A 45 -22.34 3.98 -5.55
N ILE A 46 -21.59 3.02 -6.09
CA ILE A 46 -20.18 3.21 -6.42
C ILE A 46 -20.02 3.15 -7.93
N HIS A 47 -19.57 4.25 -8.53
CA HIS A 47 -19.24 4.29 -9.94
C HIS A 47 -17.93 3.55 -10.22
N GLU A 48 -17.82 2.94 -11.39
CA GLU A 48 -16.61 2.22 -11.76
C GLU A 48 -15.38 3.12 -11.87
N HIS A 49 -15.55 4.36 -12.33
CA HIS A 49 -14.47 5.33 -12.42
C HIS A 49 -13.97 5.77 -11.04
N ALA A 50 -14.83 5.77 -10.01
CA ALA A 50 -14.42 6.09 -8.65
C ALA A 50 -13.39 5.06 -8.13
N ALA A 51 -13.57 3.78 -8.45
CA ALA A 51 -12.61 2.74 -8.11
C ALA A 51 -11.27 2.92 -8.82
N ILE A 52 -11.31 3.31 -10.09
CA ILE A 52 -10.10 3.56 -10.88
C ILE A 52 -9.33 4.74 -10.28
N TYR A 53 -10.01 5.86 -10.03
CA TYR A 53 -9.40 7.04 -9.43
C TYR A 53 -8.82 6.76 -8.05
N LEU A 54 -9.57 6.10 -7.17
CA LEU A 54 -9.07 5.74 -5.84
C LEU A 54 -7.82 4.85 -5.94
N THR A 55 -7.86 3.84 -6.82
CA THR A 55 -6.71 2.93 -7.00
C THR A 55 -5.48 3.70 -7.51
N ALA A 56 -5.65 4.60 -8.48
CA ALA A 56 -4.57 5.42 -9.03
C ALA A 56 -3.99 6.40 -8.00
N CYS A 57 -4.85 7.04 -7.19
CA CYS A 57 -4.42 7.93 -6.12
C CYS A 57 -3.64 7.17 -5.04
N MET A 58 -4.11 5.99 -4.63
CA MET A 58 -3.43 5.16 -3.63
C MET A 58 -2.09 4.63 -4.15
N GLU A 59 -2.00 4.26 -5.42
CA GLU A 59 -0.74 3.85 -6.05
C GLU A 59 0.26 5.01 -6.14
N SER A 60 -0.22 6.21 -6.48
CA SER A 60 0.62 7.42 -6.53
C SER A 60 1.13 7.81 -5.15
N LEU A 61 0.27 7.78 -4.13
CA LEU A 61 0.66 8.05 -2.74
C LEU A 61 1.68 7.02 -2.24
N PHE A 62 1.43 5.74 -2.50
CA PHE A 62 2.36 4.68 -2.12
C PHE A 62 3.72 4.85 -2.79
N ARG A 63 3.75 5.19 -4.08
CA ARG A 63 4.98 5.45 -4.83
C ARG A 63 5.76 6.62 -4.24
N GLU A 64 5.08 7.70 -3.85
CA GLU A 64 5.72 8.88 -3.26
C GLU A 64 6.34 8.56 -1.89
N VAL A 65 5.59 7.90 -1.01
CA VAL A 65 6.08 7.44 0.30
C VAL A 65 7.28 6.50 0.11
N PHE A 66 7.14 5.49 -0.76
CA PHE A 66 8.20 4.52 -1.01
C PHE A 66 9.47 5.15 -1.58
N SER A 67 9.34 6.12 -2.48
CA SER A 67 10.47 6.90 -3.03
C SER A 67 11.22 7.67 -1.93
N ARG A 68 10.50 8.27 -0.98
CA ARG A 68 11.09 8.95 0.18
C ARG A 68 11.82 7.97 1.11
N VAL A 69 11.25 6.78 1.35
CA VAL A 69 11.93 5.71 2.12
C VAL A 69 13.20 5.25 1.43
N LEU A 70 13.15 4.99 0.12
CA LEU A 70 14.32 4.59 -0.63
C LEU A 70 15.43 5.65 -0.57
N ARG A 71 15.09 6.94 -0.69
CA ARG A 71 16.05 8.03 -0.52
C ARG A 71 16.70 8.00 0.86
N SER A 72 15.92 7.82 1.93
CA SER A 72 16.45 7.70 3.30
C SER A 72 17.36 6.46 3.46
N ALA A 73 16.98 5.32 2.87
CA ALA A 73 17.75 4.07 2.93
C ALA A 73 19.00 4.03 2.02
N LEU A 74 19.16 5.01 1.13
CA LEU A 74 20.38 5.24 0.35
C LEU A 74 21.43 6.02 1.16
N VAL A 75 21.01 6.84 2.13
CA VAL A 75 21.92 7.54 3.06
C VAL A 75 22.63 6.52 3.97
N GLU A 76 21.93 5.44 4.34
CA GLU A 76 22.43 4.34 5.19
C GLU A 76 23.11 3.21 4.37
N ARG A 77 23.82 3.54 3.28
CA ARG A 77 24.53 2.55 2.44
C ARG A 77 25.99 2.43 2.83
N ASP A 78 26.27 1.50 3.74
CA ASP A 78 27.60 0.90 3.82
C ASP A 78 27.71 -0.38 2.94
N ASN A 79 26.61 -1.12 2.68
CA ASN A 79 26.69 -2.45 2.06
C ASN A 79 25.62 -2.79 0.98
N GLY A 80 25.59 -2.02 -0.12
CA GLY A 80 25.19 -2.50 -1.46
C GLY A 80 23.72 -2.83 -1.78
N ILE A 81 22.81 -3.07 -0.82
CA ILE A 81 21.41 -3.46 -1.13
C ILE A 81 20.40 -2.63 -0.31
N PRO A 82 19.42 -1.94 -0.94
CA PRO A 82 18.33 -1.23 -0.24
C PRO A 82 17.49 -2.18 0.57
N LYS A 83 17.78 -2.27 1.87
CA LYS A 83 16.91 -2.96 2.80
C LYS A 83 15.80 -1.98 3.17
N PHE A 84 14.59 -2.26 2.67
CA PHE A 84 13.39 -1.61 3.16
C PHE A 84 13.11 -2.15 4.57
N THR A 85 13.49 -1.38 5.60
CA THR A 85 13.22 -1.70 7.01
C THR A 85 12.17 -0.75 7.56
N LEU A 86 11.52 -1.16 8.66
CA LEU A 86 10.55 -0.31 9.37
C LEU A 86 11.19 1.00 9.85
N GLU A 87 12.46 0.94 10.27
CA GLU A 87 13.21 2.10 10.76
C GLU A 87 13.43 3.14 9.66
N SER A 88 13.81 2.72 8.44
CA SER A 88 13.95 3.65 7.31
C SER A 88 12.61 4.27 6.90
N LEU A 89 11.50 3.55 7.07
CA LEU A 89 10.16 4.08 6.85
C LEU A 89 9.78 5.13 7.90
N GLU A 90 9.98 4.82 9.19
CA GLU A 90 9.73 5.75 10.30
C GLU A 90 10.58 7.02 10.16
N GLN A 91 11.87 6.88 9.81
CA GLN A 91 12.77 7.99 9.56
C GLN A 91 12.33 8.85 8.37
N ALA A 92 11.96 8.24 7.24
CA ALA A 92 11.49 8.98 6.07
C ALA A 92 10.18 9.74 6.33
N ILE A 93 9.27 9.15 7.12
CA ILE A 93 8.03 9.80 7.55
C ILE A 93 8.35 10.97 8.49
N SER A 94 9.25 10.79 9.46
CA SER A 94 9.60 11.83 10.44
C SER A 94 10.36 13.00 9.83
N ASN A 95 11.13 12.75 8.77
CA ASN A 95 11.92 13.78 8.10
C ASN A 95 11.08 14.66 7.14
N ASP A 96 9.88 14.22 6.79
CA ASP A 96 9.04 14.86 5.79
C ASP A 96 7.79 15.46 6.43
N SER A 97 7.71 16.79 6.47
CA SER A 97 6.62 17.50 7.13
C SER A 97 5.27 17.32 6.44
N GLU A 98 5.22 17.06 5.13
CA GLU A 98 3.97 16.87 4.39
C GLU A 98 3.33 15.52 4.74
N ILE A 99 4.13 14.45 4.74
CA ILE A 99 3.64 13.11 5.10
C ILE A 99 3.35 13.04 6.60
N TRP A 100 4.21 13.63 7.43
CA TRP A 100 3.95 13.71 8.86
C TRP A 100 2.65 14.44 9.16
N GLY A 101 2.40 15.56 8.47
CA GLY A 101 1.14 16.31 8.54
C GLY A 101 -0.08 15.46 8.16
N LEU A 102 0.01 14.71 7.06
CA LEU A 102 -1.07 13.81 6.60
C LEU A 102 -1.40 12.71 7.62
N LEU A 103 -0.40 12.23 8.37
CA LEU A 103 -0.55 11.15 9.34
C LEU A 103 -0.97 11.61 10.74
N GLN A 104 -1.02 12.93 11.00
CA GLN A 104 -1.40 13.45 12.32
C GLN A 104 -2.73 12.90 12.87
N PRO A 105 -3.82 12.82 12.08
CA PRO A 105 -5.10 12.27 12.57
C PRO A 105 -5.00 10.80 13.00
N TYR A 106 -4.00 10.07 12.49
CA TYR A 106 -3.80 8.64 12.71
C TYR A 106 -2.70 8.33 13.74
N GLN A 107 -2.13 9.34 14.41
CA GLN A 107 -1.10 9.14 15.44
C GLN A 107 -1.54 8.20 16.57
N HIS A 108 -2.84 8.19 16.90
CA HIS A 108 -3.39 7.27 17.89
C HIS A 108 -3.26 5.79 17.49
N LEU A 109 -3.21 5.46 16.19
CA LEU A 109 -2.92 4.10 15.71
C LEU A 109 -1.43 3.75 15.78
N ILE A 110 -0.55 4.75 15.78
CA ILE A 110 0.90 4.61 15.92
C ILE A 110 1.28 4.36 17.41
N CYS A 111 0.32 4.50 18.34
CA CYS A 111 0.44 4.25 19.78
C CYS A 111 0.65 2.75 20.17
N GLY A 112 1.19 1.95 19.24
CA GLY A 112 1.48 0.53 19.41
C GLY A 112 2.88 0.22 19.97
N LYS A 113 3.78 1.20 20.13
CA LYS A 113 5.04 1.01 20.88
C LYS A 113 4.88 1.56 22.29
N ASN A 114 4.35 0.73 23.19
CA ASN A 114 4.72 0.83 24.60
C ASN A 114 6.10 0.17 24.76
N SER A 115 6.93 0.69 25.66
CA SER A 115 8.25 0.17 26.06
C SER A 115 8.24 -1.27 26.61
N SER A 116 7.14 -2.00 26.43
CA SER A 116 6.90 -3.38 26.90
C SER A 116 6.32 -4.31 25.82
N GLY A 117 6.25 -3.89 24.55
CA GLY A 117 5.98 -4.79 23.41
C GLY A 117 4.58 -5.42 23.34
N LYS A 118 3.54 -4.82 23.95
CA LYS A 118 2.16 -5.34 23.87
C LYS A 118 1.28 -4.46 22.99
N LYS A 119 0.80 -5.03 21.87
CA LYS A 119 -0.18 -4.41 20.96
C LYS A 119 -1.46 -4.07 21.76
N ARG A 120 -1.68 -2.79 22.03
CA ARG A 120 -3.02 -2.32 22.44
C ARG A 120 -3.86 -2.16 21.18
N VAL A 121 -5.02 -2.84 21.16
CA VAL A 121 -6.10 -2.52 20.24
C VAL A 121 -6.53 -1.09 20.57
N CYS A 122 -6.22 -0.14 19.68
CA CYS A 122 -6.75 1.20 19.77
C CYS A 122 -8.25 1.11 19.54
N GLN A 123 -9.04 1.25 20.61
CA GLN A 123 -10.46 1.56 20.48
C GLN A 123 -10.57 3.00 19.98
N SER A 124 -10.57 3.18 18.67
CA SER A 124 -11.09 4.41 18.07
C SER A 124 -12.60 4.38 18.25
N LYS A 125 -13.10 4.95 19.36
CA LYS A 125 -14.48 5.42 19.41
C LYS A 125 -14.59 6.57 18.41
N PHE A 126 -15.44 6.38 17.40
CA PHE A 126 -16.11 7.48 16.71
C PHE A 126 -17.04 8.19 17.70
#